data_AF-A0A0R1WEL0-F1
#
_entry.id   AF-A0A0R1WEL0-F1
#
_cell.length_a   1.000
_cell.length_b   1.000
_cell.length_c   1.000
_cell.angle_alpha   90.00
_cell.angle_beta   90.00
_cell.angle_gamma   90.00
#
_symmetry.space_group_name_H-M   'P 1'
#
loop_
_entity.id
_entity.type
_entity.pdbx_description
1 polymer ?
#
loop_
_entity_poly.entity_id
_entity_poly.type
_entity_poly.pdbx_seq_one_letter_code
_entity_poly.pdbx_strand_id
1 'polypeptide(L)'
;MTDSILALLIISIGLGSLAVCQVQLHYQQRQHLIKLTAARLLKEASDGYRIQHRQTVINRANYHAVADSNQAAVWYQGRLVIRL
;
A
#
# COMPACT_ATOMS: atom_id res chain seq x y z
N MET A 1 30.90 26.48 27.16
CA MET A 1 30.08 27.02 26.03
C MET A 1 30.05 26.06 24.85
N THR A 2 31.18 25.42 24.50
CA THR A 2 31.29 24.37 23.47
C THR A 2 30.42 23.13 23.75
N ASP A 3 30.30 22.69 25.00
CA ASP A 3 29.45 21.52 25.34
C ASP A 3 27.96 21.76 25.06
N SER A 4 27.48 22.98 25.27
CA SER A 4 26.10 23.37 24.97
C SER A 4 25.83 23.38 23.47
N ILE A 5 26.81 23.80 22.66
CA ILE A 5 26.72 23.79 21.19
C ILE A 5 26.73 22.36 20.67
N LEU A 6 27.61 21.50 21.21
CA LEU A 6 27.69 20.09 20.85
C LEU A 6 26.37 19.35 21.18
N ALA A 7 25.81 19.59 22.36
CA ALA A 7 24.51 19.04 22.74
C ALA A 7 23.39 19.48 21.78
N LEU A 8 23.35 20.76 21.41
CA LEU A 8 22.35 21.29 20.47
C LEU A 8 22.48 20.64 19.08
N LEU A 9 23.73 20.41 18.64
CA LEU A 9 24.03 19.79 17.36
C LEU A 9 23.54 18.32 17.34
N ILE A 10 23.81 17.56 18.40
CA ILE A 10 23.31 16.18 18.55
C ILE A 10 21.78 16.14 18.54
N ILE A 11 21.13 17.03 19.29
CA ILE A 11 19.66 17.12 19.35
C ILE A 11 19.10 17.44 17.96
N SER A 12 19.71 18.38 17.23
CA SER A 12 19.26 18.77 15.89
C SER A 12 19.36 17.62 14.87
N ILE A 13 20.44 16.84 14.90
CA ILE A 13 20.60 15.66 14.05
C ILE A 13 19.57 14.58 14.42
N GLY A 14 19.35 14.36 15.72
CA GLY A 14 18.35 13.41 16.22
C GLY A 14 16.94 13.75 15.73
N LEU A 15 16.54 15.02 15.87
CA LEU A 15 15.24 15.50 15.39
C LEU A 15 15.10 15.38 13.86
N GLY A 16 16.14 15.74 13.11
CA GLY A 16 16.14 15.59 11.66
C GLY A 16 15.98 14.14 11.22
N SER A 17 16.71 13.23 11.87
CA SER A 17 16.64 11.78 11.58
C SER A 17 15.26 11.20 11.88
N LEU A 18 14.66 11.60 13.01
CA LEU A 18 13.31 11.18 13.38
C LEU A 18 12.25 11.71 12.41
N ALA A 19 12.35 12.97 11.98
CA ALA A 19 11.42 13.55 11.02
C ALA A 19 11.45 12.81 9.67
N VAL A 20 12.65 12.52 9.16
CA VAL A 20 12.80 11.73 7.92
C VAL A 20 12.24 10.33 8.09
N CYS A 21 12.50 9.67 9.21
CA CYS A 21 11.97 8.36 9.53
C CYS A 21 10.43 8.36 9.55
N GLN A 22 9.80 9.35 10.19
CA GLN A 22 8.35 9.48 10.24
C GLN A 22 7.73 9.62 8.84
N VAL A 23 8.34 10.41 7.96
CA VAL A 23 7.88 10.56 6.56
C VAL A 23 7.97 9.22 5.83
N GLN A 24 9.07 8.48 5.99
CA GLN A 24 9.24 7.17 5.36
C GLN A 24 8.24 6.14 5.89
N LEU A 25 8.02 6.10 7.20
CA LEU A 25 7.02 5.22 7.82
C LEU A 25 5.62 5.51 7.31
N HIS A 26 5.23 6.78 7.21
CA HIS A 26 3.93 7.14 6.65
C HIS A 26 3.79 6.70 5.19
N TYR A 27 4.84 6.85 4.39
CA TYR A 27 4.83 6.40 3.01
C TYR A 27 4.70 4.87 2.91
N GLN A 28 5.46 4.12 3.70
CA GLN A 28 5.38 2.66 3.78
C GLN A 28 4.01 2.20 4.24
N GLN A 29 3.45 2.82 5.28
CA GLN A 29 2.12 2.49 5.80
C GLN A 29 1.04 2.66 4.73
N ARG A 30 1.08 3.77 3.97
CA ARG A 30 0.16 3.98 2.83
C ARG A 30 0.30 2.91 1.77
N GLN A 31 1.53 2.52 1.40
CA GLN A 31 1.76 1.45 0.44
C GLN A 31 1.24 0.09 0.94
N HIS A 32 1.45 -0.22 2.22
CA HIS A 32 0.94 -1.45 2.83
C HIS A 32 -0.59 -1.49 2.83
N LEU A 33 -1.25 -0.38 3.14
CA LEU A 33 -2.71 -0.28 3.06
C LEU A 33 -3.22 -0.51 1.64
N ILE A 34 -2.53 0.04 0.63
CA ILE A 34 -2.90 -0.18 -0.78
C ILE A 34 -2.80 -1.66 -1.13
N LYS A 35 -1.69 -2.31 -0.77
CA LYS A 35 -1.48 -3.75 -1.05
C LYS A 35 -2.49 -4.63 -0.32
N LEU A 36 -2.78 -4.36 0.96
CA LEU A 36 -3.76 -5.12 1.74
C LEU A 36 -5.18 -4.96 1.17
N THR A 37 -5.56 -3.75 0.78
CA THR A 37 -6.86 -3.48 0.15
C THR A 37 -6.97 -4.20 -1.19
N ALA A 38 -5.92 -4.14 -2.01
CA ALA A 38 -5.87 -4.85 -3.27
C ALA A 38 -5.96 -6.37 -3.08
N ALA A 39 -5.24 -6.96 -2.12
CA ALA A 39 -5.32 -8.39 -1.82
C ALA A 39 -6.72 -8.82 -1.34
N ARG A 40 -7.38 -7.99 -0.53
CA ARG A 40 -8.77 -8.25 -0.11
C ARG A 40 -9.72 -8.23 -1.30
N LEU A 41 -9.64 -7.21 -2.16
CA LEU A 41 -10.49 -7.11 -3.35
C LEU A 41 -10.22 -8.23 -4.34
N LEU A 42 -8.96 -8.67 -4.48
CA LEU A 42 -8.58 -9.81 -5.29
C LEU A 42 -9.29 -11.07 -4.77
N LYS A 43 -9.23 -11.31 -3.46
CA LYS A 43 -9.88 -12.47 -2.84
C LYS A 43 -11.39 -12.44 -3.03
N GLU A 44 -12.03 -11.28 -2.82
CA GLU A 44 -13.47 -11.08 -3.08
C GLU A 44 -13.83 -11.37 -4.55
N ALA A 45 -13.03 -10.89 -5.50
CA ALA A 45 -13.26 -11.13 -6.93
C ALA A 45 -13.08 -12.62 -7.29
N SER A 46 -12.01 -13.26 -6.81
CA SER A 46 -11.75 -14.69 -7.01
C SER A 46 -12.86 -15.56 -6.43
N ASP A 47 -13.35 -15.22 -5.23
CA ASP A 47 -14.44 -15.95 -4.59
C ASP A 47 -15.76 -15.76 -5.36
N GLY A 48 -16.03 -14.54 -5.86
CA GLY A 48 -17.15 -14.26 -6.76
C GLY A 48 -17.09 -15.09 -8.04
N TYR A 49 -15.90 -15.18 -8.67
CA TYR A 49 -15.68 -16.02 -9.85
C TYR A 49 -15.94 -17.50 -9.53
N ARG A 50 -15.45 -18.00 -8.40
CA ARG A 50 -15.62 -19.40 -7.99
C ARG A 50 -17.07 -19.76 -7.66
N ILE A 51 -17.86 -18.82 -7.17
CA ILE A 51 -19.29 -19.03 -6.90
C ILE A 51 -20.11 -18.96 -8.21
N GLN A 52 -19.89 -17.91 -9.00
CA GLN A 52 -20.72 -17.62 -10.17
C GLN A 52 -20.24 -18.29 -11.46
N HIS A 53 -19.03 -18.83 -11.47
CA HIS A 53 -18.35 -19.42 -12.64
C HIS A 53 -18.30 -18.46 -13.84
N ARG A 54 -18.27 -17.16 -13.56
CA ARG A 54 -18.25 -16.08 -14.55
C ARG A 54 -17.25 -15.02 -14.10
N GLN A 55 -16.66 -14.33 -15.07
CA GLN A 55 -15.75 -13.23 -14.82
C GLN A 55 -16.38 -12.25 -13.82
N THR A 56 -15.67 -12.02 -12.71
CA THR A 56 -16.10 -11.11 -11.65
C THR A 56 -15.22 -9.87 -11.70
N VAL A 57 -15.86 -8.72 -11.88
CA VAL A 57 -15.21 -7.40 -11.88
C VAL A 57 -15.74 -6.60 -10.70
N ILE A 58 -14.84 -6.09 -9.88
CA ILE A 58 -15.17 -5.25 -8.72
C ILE A 58 -14.45 -3.90 -8.89
N ASN A 59 -15.24 -2.84 -9.00
CA ASN A 59 -14.76 -1.47 -9.04
C ASN A 59 -15.12 -0.77 -7.73
N ARG A 60 -14.10 -0.40 -6.95
CA ARG A 60 -14.29 0.29 -5.67
C ARG A 60 -13.30 1.44 -5.53
N ALA A 61 -13.83 2.66 -5.51
CA ALA A 61 -13.04 3.89 -5.49
C ALA A 61 -11.99 3.90 -6.63
N ASN A 62 -10.70 3.84 -6.28
CA ASN A 62 -9.60 3.83 -7.24
C ASN A 62 -9.08 2.43 -7.57
N TYR A 63 -9.74 1.38 -7.07
CA TYR A 63 -9.37 0.00 -7.33
C TYR A 63 -10.27 -0.62 -8.39
N HIS A 64 -9.64 -1.35 -9.29
CA HIS A 64 -10.28 -2.19 -10.29
C HIS A 64 -9.76 -3.61 -10.07
N ALA A 65 -10.63 -4.54 -9.68
CA ALA A 65 -10.28 -5.94 -9.47
C ALA A 65 -11.02 -6.81 -10.49
N VAL A 66 -10.32 -7.76 -11.09
CA VAL A 66 -10.86 -8.70 -12.07
C VAL A 66 -10.42 -10.10 -11.69
N ALA A 67 -11.35 -11.05 -11.68
CA ALA A 67 -11.05 -12.47 -11.64
C ALA A 67 -11.79 -13.18 -12.77
N ASP A 68 -11.05 -13.91 -13.58
CA ASP A 68 -11.54 -14.76 -14.66
C ASP A 68 -10.88 -16.15 -14.61
N SER A 69 -11.14 -16.99 -15.61
CA SER A 69 -10.61 -18.36 -15.68
C SER A 69 -9.09 -18.42 -15.86
N ASN A 70 -8.46 -17.34 -16.30
CA ASN A 70 -7.07 -17.28 -16.71
C ASN A 70 -6.21 -16.43 -15.74
N GLN A 71 -6.81 -15.47 -15.04
CA GLN A 71 -6.10 -14.55 -14.17
C GLN A 71 -6.99 -13.94 -13.09
N ALA A 72 -6.38 -13.57 -11.98
CA ALA A 72 -6.95 -12.66 -11.01
C ALA A 72 -6.00 -11.48 -10.78
N ALA A 73 -6.45 -10.26 -11.05
CA ALA A 73 -5.60 -9.06 -10.97
C ALA A 73 -6.33 -7.88 -10.36
N VAL A 74 -5.58 -7.03 -9.65
CA VAL A 74 -6.07 -5.76 -9.11
C VAL A 74 -5.17 -4.61 -9.52
N TRP A 75 -5.79 -3.57 -10.03
CA TRP A 75 -5.19 -2.30 -10.35
C TRP A 75 -5.62 -1.24 -9.35
N TYR A 76 -4.71 -0.31 -9.03
CA TYR A 76 -4.99 0.89 -8.26
C TYR A 76 -4.54 2.10 -9.07
N GLN A 77 -5.45 3.03 -9.35
CA GLN A 77 -5.18 4.21 -10.18
C GLN A 77 -4.52 3.86 -11.53
N GLY A 78 -4.98 2.78 -12.17
CA GLY A 78 -4.44 2.30 -13.46
C GLY A 78 -3.09 1.56 -13.37
N ARG A 79 -2.48 1.42 -12.18
CA ARG A 79 -1.27 0.63 -11.99
C ARG A 79 -1.59 -0.74 -11.43
N LEU A 80 -0.97 -1.79 -11.99
CA LEU A 80 -1.10 -3.14 -11.47
C LEU A 80 -0.49 -3.21 -10.06
N VAL A 81 -1.26 -3.67 -9.07
CA VAL A 81 -0.80 -3.84 -7.68
C VAL A 81 -0.49 -5.30 -7.40
N ILE A 82 -1.37 -6.20 -7.82
CA ILE A 82 -1.26 -7.64 -7.59
C ILE A 82 -1.88 -8.41 -8.74
N ARG A 83 -1.27 -9.55 -9.10
CA ARG A 83 -1.75 -10.50 -10.11
C ARG A 83 -1.43 -11.92 -9.63
N LEU A 84 -2.39 -12.82 -9.80
CA LEU A 84 -2.31 -14.26 -9.55
C LEU A 84 -2.81 -15.02 -10.78
#